data_AF-A0A4W5RZJ2-F1
#
_entry.id   AF-A0A4W5RZJ2-F1
#
_cell.length_a   1.000
_cell.length_b   1.000
_cell.length_c   1.000
_cell.angle_alpha   90.00
_cell.angle_beta   90.00
_cell.angle_gamma   90.00
#
_symmetry.space_group_name_H-M   'P 1'
#
loop_
_entity.id
_entity.type
_entity.pdbx_description
1 polymer ?
#
loop_
_entity_poly.entity_id
_entity_poly.type
_entity_poly.pdbx_seq_one_letter_code
_entity_poly.pdbx_strand_id
1 'polypeptide(L)'
;MFEVLTSEASYVRSLRVLNEHFLESRELEEVLIIRDRKTLFSNVLRVLEVSESFLMALENRKEESLVFSDICDIIHFHAQHNFPVYIDYVRNQIYQDKTYTSLMKTNVDFATVITRLQESPQCQRLPFMSFLLLPFQRITRIKILIENILKRTNEGTNEEQTASKALDSVSKIIEECNTQVGKMKQVEELIHLSKTLEFDKLKAIPIISQTRVLEKRGELQEMAKGNTLFNLGHKFTPVYLFLFNDLLIIATKKGSERFVVLDHAHRTLVQVQPIGDDQASNPSYEHCFCLTLLENHQGRMMERLMKA
;
A
#
# COMPACT_ATOMS: atom_id res chain seq x y z
N MET A 1 -9.22 -21.99 -23.06
CA MET A 1 -7.94 -21.63 -23.70
C MET A 1 -8.06 -20.42 -24.61
N PHE A 2 -8.93 -20.42 -25.63
CA PHE A 2 -9.09 -19.26 -26.53
C PHE A 2 -9.34 -17.93 -25.81
N GLU A 3 -10.14 -17.91 -24.74
CA GLU A 3 -10.36 -16.69 -23.94
C GLU A 3 -9.06 -16.14 -23.34
N VAL A 4 -8.11 -16.98 -22.91
CA VAL A 4 -6.83 -16.53 -22.37
C VAL A 4 -6.02 -15.82 -23.45
N LEU A 5 -5.90 -16.44 -24.63
CA LEU A 5 -5.19 -15.89 -25.78
C LEU A 5 -5.81 -14.58 -26.27
N THR A 6 -7.12 -14.55 -26.54
CA THR A 6 -7.78 -13.35 -27.08
C THR A 6 -7.79 -12.19 -26.10
N SER A 7 -7.96 -12.49 -24.80
CA SER A 7 -7.88 -11.48 -23.76
C SER A 7 -6.45 -10.99 -23.52
N GLU A 8 -5.43 -11.82 -23.70
CA GLU A 8 -4.01 -11.39 -23.67
C GLU A 8 -3.69 -10.47 -24.84
N ALA A 9 -4.11 -10.82 -26.06
CA ALA A 9 -3.92 -9.97 -27.25
C ALA A 9 -4.56 -8.59 -27.07
N SER A 10 -5.77 -8.55 -26.50
CA SER A 10 -6.47 -7.30 -26.19
C SER A 10 -5.78 -6.51 -25.08
N TYR A 11 -5.25 -7.20 -24.06
CA TYR A 11 -4.48 -6.58 -22.98
C TYR A 11 -3.18 -5.95 -23.49
N VAL A 12 -2.38 -6.69 -24.27
CA VAL A 12 -1.15 -6.18 -24.91
C VAL A 12 -1.45 -4.98 -25.78
N ARG A 13 -2.54 -5.02 -26.56
CA ARG A 13 -2.96 -3.85 -27.36
C ARG A 13 -3.24 -2.62 -26.50
N SER A 14 -3.92 -2.79 -25.37
CA SER A 14 -4.19 -1.68 -24.43
C SER A 14 -2.92 -1.19 -23.74
N LEU A 15 -1.96 -2.07 -23.41
CA LEU A 15 -0.65 -1.66 -22.90
C LEU A 15 0.16 -0.89 -23.95
N ARG A 16 0.08 -1.26 -25.22
CA ARG A 16 0.70 -0.50 -26.32
C ARG A 16 0.12 0.90 -26.42
N VAL A 17 -1.20 1.08 -26.25
CA VAL A 17 -1.79 2.42 -26.14
C VAL A 17 -1.20 3.19 -24.95
N LEU A 18 -1.06 2.56 -23.77
CA LEU A 18 -0.40 3.19 -22.62
C LEU A 18 1.05 3.61 -22.94
N ASN A 19 1.77 2.81 -23.71
CA ASN A 19 3.14 3.12 -24.12
C ASN A 19 3.18 4.20 -25.21
N GLU A 20 2.71 3.88 -26.41
CA GLU A 20 2.90 4.65 -27.64
C GLU A 20 2.12 5.98 -27.61
N HIS A 21 0.91 5.99 -27.04
CA HIS A 21 0.05 7.18 -27.05
C HIS A 21 0.26 8.09 -25.83
N PHE A 22 0.70 7.53 -24.68
CA PHE A 22 0.91 8.31 -23.46
C PHE A 22 2.37 8.42 -23.06
N LEU A 23 3.09 7.31 -22.83
CA LEU A 23 4.48 7.35 -22.34
C LEU A 23 5.46 7.98 -23.36
N GLU A 24 5.23 7.74 -24.65
CA GLU A 24 6.04 8.25 -25.77
C GLU A 24 5.51 9.58 -26.35
N SER A 25 4.45 10.15 -25.76
CA SER A 25 3.91 11.44 -26.18
C SER A 25 4.89 12.56 -25.86
N ARG A 26 5.37 13.25 -26.91
CA ARG A 26 6.24 14.43 -26.78
C ARG A 26 5.60 15.53 -25.95
N GLU A 27 4.30 15.73 -26.11
CA GLU A 27 3.56 16.77 -25.40
C GLU A 27 3.47 16.45 -23.89
N LEU A 28 3.37 15.17 -23.52
CA LEU A 28 3.47 14.77 -22.12
C LEU A 28 4.90 14.84 -21.58
N GLU A 29 5.90 14.55 -22.41
CA GLU A 29 7.31 14.66 -22.05
C GLU A 29 7.72 16.10 -21.71
N GLU A 30 7.21 17.09 -22.46
CA GLU A 30 7.50 18.51 -22.24
C GLU A 30 6.88 19.06 -20.94
N VAL A 31 5.71 18.57 -20.53
CA VAL A 31 4.96 19.07 -19.36
C VAL A 31 5.23 18.29 -18.07
N LEU A 32 5.92 17.14 -18.15
CA LEU A 32 6.25 16.29 -17.00
C LEU A 32 7.73 16.38 -16.63
N ILE A 33 8.00 16.59 -15.34
CA ILE A 33 9.35 16.37 -14.83
C ILE A 33 9.69 14.88 -14.79
N ILE A 34 10.99 14.57 -14.88
CA ILE A 34 11.52 13.19 -14.91
C ILE A 34 10.98 12.33 -13.75
N ARG A 35 10.93 12.91 -12.53
CA ARG A 35 10.44 12.20 -11.34
C ARG A 35 8.98 11.78 -11.50
N ASP A 36 8.11 12.68 -11.90
CA ASP A 36 6.67 12.43 -11.96
C ASP A 36 6.34 11.50 -13.12
N ARG A 37 7.03 11.63 -14.26
CA ARG A 37 6.98 10.66 -15.37
C ARG A 37 7.38 9.26 -14.90
N LYS A 38 8.51 9.13 -14.19
CA LYS A 38 8.95 7.84 -13.64
C LYS A 38 7.94 7.25 -12.67
N THR A 39 7.33 8.07 -11.81
CA THR A 39 6.30 7.63 -10.87
C THR A 39 5.04 7.15 -11.60
N LEU A 40 4.53 7.94 -12.56
CA LEU A 40 3.29 7.63 -13.30
C LEU A 40 3.38 6.33 -14.10
N PHE A 41 4.50 6.10 -14.78
CA PHE A 41 4.63 4.95 -15.68
C PHE A 41 5.39 3.76 -15.07
N SER A 42 6.05 3.95 -13.92
CA SER A 42 6.77 2.90 -13.19
C SER A 42 7.63 2.04 -14.14
N ASN A 43 7.52 0.71 -14.05
CA ASN A 43 8.15 -0.28 -14.92
C ASN A 43 7.20 -0.81 -16.01
N VAL A 44 6.24 -0.01 -16.51
CA VAL A 44 5.24 -0.46 -17.52
C VAL A 44 5.87 -1.11 -18.75
N LEU A 45 7.01 -0.62 -19.22
CA LEU A 45 7.71 -1.17 -20.38
C LEU A 45 8.11 -2.64 -20.16
N ARG A 46 8.57 -2.97 -18.95
CA ARG A 46 8.90 -4.35 -18.58
C ARG A 46 7.65 -5.23 -18.48
N VAL A 47 6.53 -4.66 -18.03
CA VAL A 47 5.24 -5.36 -18.03
C VAL A 47 4.80 -5.66 -19.46
N LEU A 48 4.89 -4.68 -20.37
CA LEU A 48 4.57 -4.86 -21.78
C LEU A 48 5.43 -5.96 -22.42
N GLU A 49 6.75 -5.91 -22.26
CA GLU A 49 7.68 -6.92 -22.78
C GLU A 49 7.34 -8.34 -22.30
N VAL A 50 7.06 -8.52 -21.00
CA VAL A 50 6.66 -9.81 -20.44
C VAL A 50 5.31 -10.28 -21.00
N SER A 51 4.38 -9.36 -21.21
CA SER A 51 3.04 -9.66 -21.73
C SER A 51 3.09 -10.05 -23.21
N GLU A 52 3.93 -9.38 -24.00
CA GLU A 52 4.20 -9.74 -25.40
C GLU A 52 4.87 -11.10 -25.51
N SER A 53 5.86 -11.39 -24.65
CA SER A 53 6.49 -12.71 -24.59
C SER A 53 5.48 -13.81 -24.23
N PHE A 54 4.59 -13.55 -23.27
CA PHE A 54 3.54 -14.49 -22.90
C PHE A 54 2.53 -14.70 -24.04
N LEU A 55 2.10 -13.64 -24.71
CA LEU A 55 1.23 -13.71 -25.87
C LEU A 55 1.86 -14.57 -26.98
N MET A 56 3.12 -14.32 -27.31
CA MET A 56 3.86 -15.07 -28.33
C MET A 56 3.93 -16.56 -28.00
N ALA A 57 4.15 -16.93 -26.73
CA ALA A 57 4.15 -18.32 -26.31
C ALA A 57 2.77 -18.99 -26.49
N LEU A 58 1.69 -18.28 -26.19
CA LEU A 58 0.32 -18.76 -26.42
C LEU A 58 -0.01 -18.91 -27.91
N GLU A 59 0.46 -17.99 -28.75
CA GLU A 59 0.28 -18.03 -30.21
C GLU A 59 1.03 -19.22 -30.82
N ASN A 60 2.29 -19.42 -30.43
CA ASN A 60 3.08 -20.58 -30.87
C ASN A 60 2.39 -21.91 -30.52
N ARG A 61 1.87 -22.04 -29.29
CA ARG A 61 1.13 -23.25 -28.87
C ARG A 61 -0.14 -23.50 -29.69
N LYS A 62 -0.81 -22.43 -30.13
CA LYS A 62 -1.97 -22.54 -31.01
C LYS A 62 -1.57 -22.98 -32.42
N GLU A 63 -0.40 -22.58 -32.90
CA GLU A 63 0.10 -22.96 -34.24
C GLU A 63 0.64 -24.40 -34.29
N GLU A 64 1.13 -24.93 -33.17
CA GLU A 64 1.68 -26.29 -33.06
C GLU A 64 0.64 -27.41 -33.28
N SER A 65 -0.65 -27.15 -33.04
CA SER A 65 -1.70 -28.18 -33.07
C SER A 65 -3.03 -27.66 -33.63
N LEU A 66 -3.72 -28.50 -34.41
CA LEU A 66 -5.07 -28.21 -34.91
C LEU A 66 -6.10 -28.01 -33.78
N VAL A 67 -5.86 -28.64 -32.63
CA VAL A 67 -6.66 -28.45 -31.40
C VAL A 67 -5.85 -27.60 -30.45
N PHE A 68 -6.43 -26.49 -29.99
CA PHE A 68 -5.77 -25.63 -29.03
C PHE A 68 -5.66 -26.33 -27.67
N SER A 69 -4.46 -26.83 -27.39
CA SER A 69 -4.13 -27.68 -26.25
C SER A 69 -4.05 -26.90 -24.94
N ASP A 70 -3.75 -27.61 -23.85
CA ASP A 70 -3.52 -26.98 -22.55
C ASP A 70 -2.40 -25.91 -22.65
N ILE A 71 -2.55 -24.85 -21.86
CA ILE A 71 -1.64 -23.69 -21.78
C ILE A 71 -1.25 -23.40 -20.33
N CYS A 72 -1.71 -24.19 -19.37
CA CYS A 72 -1.41 -23.98 -17.96
C CYS A 72 0.09 -24.16 -17.66
N ASP A 73 0.81 -24.96 -18.45
CA ASP A 73 2.27 -25.08 -18.39
C ASP A 73 2.97 -23.75 -18.75
N ILE A 74 2.50 -23.08 -19.81
CA ILE A 74 2.99 -21.77 -20.22
C ILE A 74 2.69 -20.73 -19.12
N ILE A 75 1.45 -20.71 -18.62
CA ILE A 75 1.05 -19.79 -17.55
C ILE A 75 1.91 -20.02 -16.30
N HIS A 76 2.14 -21.28 -15.92
CA HIS A 76 2.97 -21.62 -14.78
C HIS A 76 4.41 -21.14 -14.96
N PHE A 77 5.00 -21.39 -16.14
CA PHE A 77 6.35 -20.93 -16.48
C PHE A 77 6.47 -19.40 -16.36
N HIS A 78 5.56 -18.65 -17.01
CA HIS A 78 5.58 -17.19 -16.94
C HIS A 78 5.28 -16.66 -15.54
N ALA A 79 4.41 -17.32 -14.77
CA ALA A 79 4.13 -16.97 -13.38
C ALA A 79 5.40 -17.05 -12.52
N GLN A 80 6.22 -18.08 -12.70
CA GLN A 80 7.44 -18.26 -11.92
C GLN A 80 8.58 -17.32 -12.32
N HIS A 81 8.72 -17.00 -13.60
CA HIS A 81 9.93 -16.35 -14.11
C HIS A 81 9.73 -14.91 -14.57
N ASN A 82 8.53 -14.54 -15.02
CA ASN A 82 8.31 -13.27 -15.73
C ASN A 82 7.29 -12.37 -15.02
N PHE A 83 6.19 -12.93 -14.52
CA PHE A 83 5.12 -12.20 -13.85
C PHE A 83 5.51 -11.56 -12.49
N PRO A 84 6.64 -11.85 -11.82
CA PRO A 84 7.08 -11.02 -10.70
C PRO A 84 7.21 -9.52 -11.04
N VAL A 85 7.36 -9.15 -12.32
CA VAL A 85 7.34 -7.74 -12.79
C VAL A 85 6.07 -6.98 -12.39
N TYR A 86 4.94 -7.68 -12.24
CA TYR A 86 3.67 -7.08 -11.82
C TYR A 86 3.74 -6.58 -10.37
N ILE A 87 4.53 -7.22 -9.50
CA ILE A 87 4.69 -6.80 -8.10
C ILE A 87 5.30 -5.40 -8.03
N ASP A 88 6.36 -5.17 -8.80
CA ASP A 88 7.04 -3.87 -8.88
C ASP A 88 6.17 -2.77 -9.48
N TYR A 89 5.28 -3.12 -10.40
CA TYR A 89 4.34 -2.17 -10.95
C TYR A 89 3.24 -1.82 -9.94
N VAL A 90 2.56 -2.84 -9.41
CA VAL A 90 1.38 -2.70 -8.56
C VAL A 90 1.71 -2.03 -7.23
N ARG A 91 2.88 -2.29 -6.65
CA ARG A 91 3.30 -1.61 -5.41
C ARG A 91 3.40 -0.08 -5.54
N ASN A 92 3.62 0.43 -6.75
CA ASN A 92 3.73 1.87 -7.03
C ASN A 92 2.39 2.53 -7.36
N GLN A 93 1.30 1.77 -7.45
CA GLN A 93 0.00 2.24 -7.93
C GLN A 93 -0.60 3.38 -7.10
N ILE A 94 -0.36 3.40 -5.79
CA ILE A 94 -0.80 4.49 -4.91
C ILE A 94 -0.07 5.80 -5.25
N TYR A 95 1.23 5.72 -5.53
CA TYR A 95 2.02 6.89 -5.92
C TYR A 95 1.64 7.36 -7.31
N GLN A 96 1.29 6.46 -8.23
CA GLN A 96 0.73 6.81 -9.55
C GLN A 96 -0.54 7.64 -9.39
N ASP A 97 -1.51 7.16 -8.61
CA ASP A 97 -2.79 7.83 -8.36
C ASP A 97 -2.61 9.21 -7.70
N LYS A 98 -1.78 9.30 -6.67
CA LYS A 98 -1.45 10.57 -6.00
C LYS A 98 -0.77 11.56 -6.93
N THR A 99 0.21 11.09 -7.72
CA THR A 99 0.94 11.93 -8.66
C THR A 99 0.00 12.45 -9.74
N TYR A 100 -0.82 11.60 -10.33
CA TYR A 100 -1.85 11.99 -11.30
C TYR A 100 -2.81 13.02 -10.69
N THR A 101 -3.38 12.73 -9.51
CA THR A 101 -4.33 13.61 -8.83
C THR A 101 -3.71 14.97 -8.49
N SER A 102 -2.45 14.99 -8.06
CA SER A 102 -1.71 16.22 -7.79
C SER A 102 -1.50 17.01 -9.08
N LEU A 103 -0.97 16.37 -10.14
CA LEU A 103 -0.69 17.03 -11.40
C LEU A 103 -1.95 17.61 -12.05
N MET A 104 -3.08 16.87 -12.02
CA MET A 104 -4.37 17.38 -12.50
C MET A 104 -4.83 18.65 -11.80
N LYS A 105 -4.40 18.88 -10.55
CA LYS A 105 -4.74 20.08 -9.76
C LYS A 105 -3.71 21.20 -9.89
N THR A 106 -2.43 20.85 -9.96
CA THR A 106 -1.33 21.82 -9.81
C THR A 106 -0.65 22.16 -11.12
N ASN A 107 -0.82 21.36 -12.18
CA ASN A 107 -0.18 21.55 -13.48
C ASN A 107 -1.25 21.62 -14.58
N VAL A 108 -1.58 22.85 -15.00
CA VAL A 108 -2.62 23.12 -16.00
C VAL A 108 -2.24 22.54 -17.36
N ASP A 109 -0.97 22.65 -17.77
CA ASP A 109 -0.51 22.15 -19.07
C ASP A 109 -0.63 20.63 -19.13
N PHE A 110 -0.23 19.92 -18.06
CA PHE A 110 -0.45 18.48 -17.94
C PHE A 110 -1.95 18.12 -18.05
N ALA A 111 -2.81 18.83 -17.31
CA ALA A 111 -4.25 18.58 -17.32
C ALA A 111 -4.87 18.78 -18.72
N THR A 112 -4.44 19.80 -19.45
CA THR A 112 -4.87 20.06 -20.83
C THR A 112 -4.39 18.96 -21.77
N VAL A 113 -3.09 18.62 -21.75
CA VAL A 113 -2.52 17.60 -22.62
C VAL A 113 -3.17 16.23 -22.37
N ILE A 114 -3.29 15.81 -21.11
CA ILE A 114 -3.85 14.50 -20.78
C ILE A 114 -5.35 14.41 -21.14
N THR A 115 -6.11 15.49 -20.95
CA THR A 115 -7.52 15.54 -21.36
C THR A 115 -7.65 15.33 -22.86
N ARG A 116 -6.89 16.08 -23.66
CA ARG A 116 -6.89 15.94 -25.12
C ARG A 116 -6.42 14.55 -25.57
N LEU A 117 -5.38 13.98 -24.95
CA LEU A 117 -4.92 12.63 -25.30
C LEU A 117 -6.00 11.57 -25.04
N GLN A 118 -6.76 11.68 -23.96
CA GLN A 118 -7.84 10.73 -23.63
C GLN A 118 -9.03 10.78 -24.61
N GLU A 119 -9.22 11.89 -25.34
CA GLU A 119 -10.25 12.03 -26.38
C GLU A 119 -9.93 11.26 -27.66
N SER A 120 -8.67 10.80 -27.81
CA SER A 120 -8.25 10.00 -28.96
C SER A 120 -9.10 8.73 -29.11
N PRO A 121 -9.54 8.37 -30.32
CA PRO A 121 -10.29 7.14 -30.55
C PRO A 121 -9.50 5.88 -30.15
N GLN A 122 -8.16 5.96 -30.11
CA GLN A 122 -7.30 4.88 -29.63
C GLN A 122 -7.56 4.53 -28.16
N CYS A 123 -8.01 5.50 -27.36
CA CYS A 123 -8.34 5.30 -25.96
C CYS A 123 -9.70 4.64 -25.75
N GLN A 124 -10.54 4.54 -26.78
CA GLN A 124 -11.89 3.94 -26.70
C GLN A 124 -12.75 4.51 -25.55
N ARG A 125 -12.62 5.81 -25.28
CA ARG A 125 -13.28 6.54 -24.16
C ARG A 125 -12.86 6.09 -22.77
N LEU A 126 -11.78 5.30 -22.65
CA LEU A 126 -11.19 4.97 -21.35
C LEU A 126 -10.31 6.14 -20.88
N PRO A 127 -10.43 6.55 -19.61
CA PRO A 127 -9.54 7.55 -19.04
C PRO A 127 -8.13 6.97 -18.84
N PHE A 128 -7.13 7.83 -18.81
CA PHE A 128 -5.72 7.51 -18.62
C PHE A 128 -5.49 6.65 -17.38
N MET A 129 -6.15 6.98 -16.27
CA MET A 129 -6.07 6.19 -15.04
C MET A 129 -6.51 4.74 -15.25
N SER A 130 -7.50 4.47 -16.11
CA SER A 130 -7.90 3.08 -16.42
C SER A 130 -6.78 2.30 -17.10
N PHE A 131 -5.96 2.94 -17.94
CA PHE A 131 -4.79 2.30 -18.53
C PHE A 131 -3.73 1.96 -17.47
N LEU A 132 -3.50 2.86 -16.51
CA LEU A 132 -2.55 2.60 -15.41
C LEU A 132 -2.97 1.43 -14.51
N LEU A 133 -4.27 1.12 -14.43
CA LEU A 133 -4.80 -0.02 -13.65
C LEU A 133 -4.66 -1.37 -14.36
N LEU A 134 -4.38 -1.38 -15.67
CA LEU A 134 -4.40 -2.59 -16.49
C LEU A 134 -3.52 -3.73 -15.93
N PRO A 135 -2.28 -3.50 -15.45
CA PRO A 135 -1.44 -4.60 -14.93
C PRO A 135 -2.03 -5.33 -13.71
N PHE A 136 -2.62 -4.59 -12.77
CA PHE A 136 -3.29 -5.20 -11.62
C PHE A 136 -4.54 -5.99 -12.04
N GLN A 137 -5.34 -5.43 -12.95
CA GLN A 137 -6.51 -6.09 -13.50
C GLN A 137 -6.15 -7.35 -14.29
N ARG A 138 -5.00 -7.36 -14.98
CA ARG A 138 -4.59 -8.52 -15.77
C ARG A 138 -4.20 -9.70 -14.89
N ILE A 139 -3.31 -9.51 -13.92
CA ILE A 139 -2.85 -10.63 -13.09
C ILE A 139 -4.02 -11.27 -12.32
N THR A 140 -4.97 -10.46 -11.84
CA THR A 140 -6.20 -10.95 -11.20
C THR A 140 -7.12 -11.68 -12.18
N ARG A 141 -7.26 -11.20 -13.42
CA ARG A 141 -8.04 -11.89 -14.46
C ARG A 141 -7.41 -13.21 -14.90
N ILE A 142 -6.08 -13.31 -14.99
CA ILE A 142 -5.38 -14.56 -15.27
C ILE A 142 -5.75 -15.62 -14.22
N LYS A 143 -5.74 -15.26 -12.92
CA LYS A 143 -6.20 -16.17 -11.85
C LYS A 143 -7.60 -16.73 -12.12
N ILE A 144 -8.57 -15.85 -12.40
CA ILE A 144 -9.96 -16.24 -12.67
C ILE A 144 -10.06 -17.17 -13.88
N LEU A 145 -9.27 -16.91 -14.93
CA LEU A 145 -9.25 -17.74 -16.13
C LEU A 145 -8.72 -19.14 -15.83
N ILE A 146 -7.67 -19.26 -15.00
CA ILE A 146 -7.14 -20.57 -14.57
C ILE A 146 -8.15 -21.31 -13.69
N GLU A 147 -8.81 -20.63 -12.75
CA GLU A 147 -9.87 -21.23 -11.93
C GLU A 147 -11.01 -21.79 -12.80
N ASN A 148 -11.38 -21.09 -13.87
CA ASN A 148 -12.37 -21.56 -14.82
C ASN A 148 -11.89 -22.74 -15.67
N ILE A 149 -10.59 -22.82 -15.97
CA ILE A 149 -9.98 -24.00 -16.62
C ILE A 149 -10.04 -25.19 -15.66
N LEU A 150 -9.59 -25.02 -14.42
CA LEU A 150 -9.54 -26.08 -13.41
C LEU A 150 -10.93 -26.66 -13.10
N LYS A 151 -11.97 -25.82 -13.07
CA LYS A 151 -13.37 -26.28 -12.91
C LYS A 151 -13.88 -27.17 -14.05
N ARG A 152 -13.19 -27.17 -15.19
CA ARG A 152 -13.58 -27.91 -16.41
C ARG A 152 -12.62 -29.06 -16.74
N THR A 153 -11.53 -29.20 -15.99
CA THR A 153 -10.61 -30.34 -16.10
C THR A 153 -11.14 -31.51 -15.28
N ASN A 154 -10.91 -32.73 -15.76
CA ASN A 154 -11.27 -33.95 -15.02
C ASN A 154 -10.27 -34.17 -13.87
N GLU A 155 -10.75 -34.75 -12.77
CA GLU A 155 -9.90 -35.08 -11.63
C GLU A 155 -8.89 -36.19 -11.96
N GLY A 156 -7.69 -36.08 -11.38
CA GLY A 156 -6.59 -37.03 -11.53
C GLY A 156 -5.80 -36.91 -12.82
N THR A 157 -6.08 -35.91 -13.67
CA THR A 157 -5.37 -35.74 -14.95
C THR A 157 -4.14 -34.83 -14.83
N ASN A 158 -3.24 -34.91 -15.82
CA ASN A 158 -2.06 -34.05 -15.88
C ASN A 158 -2.44 -32.57 -16.07
N GLU A 159 -3.55 -32.29 -16.77
CA GLU A 159 -4.09 -30.95 -16.98
C GLU A 159 -4.55 -30.34 -15.65
N GLU A 160 -5.23 -31.10 -14.79
CA GLU A 160 -5.61 -30.65 -13.45
C GLU A 160 -4.38 -30.26 -12.63
N GLN A 161 -3.36 -31.13 -12.60
CA GLN A 161 -2.12 -30.87 -11.85
C GLN A 161 -1.39 -29.61 -12.37
N THR A 162 -1.35 -29.43 -13.69
CA THR A 162 -0.68 -28.30 -14.32
C THR A 162 -1.46 -27.00 -14.07
N ALA A 163 -2.79 -27.03 -14.18
CA ALA A 163 -3.66 -25.91 -13.86
C ALA A 163 -3.57 -25.51 -12.38
N SER A 164 -3.53 -26.47 -11.46
CA SER A 164 -3.34 -26.23 -10.03
C SER A 164 -2.01 -25.54 -9.73
N LYS A 165 -0.89 -26.03 -10.31
CA LYS A 165 0.42 -25.38 -10.17
C LYS A 165 0.46 -23.96 -10.73
N ALA A 166 -0.18 -23.72 -11.86
CA ALA A 166 -0.32 -22.40 -12.45
C ALA A 166 -1.11 -21.46 -11.53
N LEU A 167 -2.24 -21.94 -11.00
CA LEU A 167 -3.11 -21.19 -10.09
C LEU A 167 -2.37 -20.79 -8.81
N ASP A 168 -1.64 -21.73 -8.20
CA ASP A 168 -0.85 -21.47 -7.00
C ASP A 168 0.23 -20.41 -7.25
N SER A 169 0.90 -20.51 -8.40
CA SER A 169 1.98 -19.58 -8.76
C SER A 169 1.44 -18.16 -8.97
N VAL A 170 0.36 -18.00 -9.73
CA VAL A 170 -0.29 -16.70 -9.94
C VAL A 170 -0.88 -16.15 -8.64
N SER A 171 -1.45 -17.00 -7.79
CA SER A 171 -2.00 -16.58 -6.49
C SER A 171 -0.93 -16.01 -5.56
N LYS A 172 0.26 -16.64 -5.51
CA LYS A 172 1.40 -16.11 -4.75
C LYS A 172 1.85 -14.73 -5.22
N ILE A 173 1.82 -14.46 -6.52
CA ILE A 173 2.15 -13.14 -7.07
C ILE A 173 1.14 -12.10 -6.62
N ILE A 174 -0.15 -12.42 -6.67
CA ILE A 174 -1.22 -11.51 -6.22
C ILE A 174 -1.12 -11.23 -4.72
N GLU A 175 -0.83 -12.25 -3.91
CA GLU A 175 -0.59 -12.09 -2.48
C GLU A 175 0.62 -11.19 -2.19
N GLU A 176 1.72 -11.37 -2.93
CA GLU A 176 2.91 -10.53 -2.81
C GLU A 176 2.62 -9.08 -3.27
N CYS A 177 1.88 -8.88 -4.35
CA CYS A 177 1.39 -7.55 -4.76
C CYS A 177 0.65 -6.86 -3.59
N ASN A 178 -0.31 -7.54 -2.97
CA ASN A 178 -1.08 -7.00 -1.86
C ASN A 178 -0.20 -6.67 -0.65
N THR A 179 0.74 -7.57 -0.33
CA THR A 179 1.72 -7.38 0.74
C THR A 179 2.59 -6.15 0.50
N GLN A 180 3.11 -5.97 -0.72
CA GLN A 180 3.96 -4.83 -1.07
C GLN A 180 3.18 -3.52 -1.09
N VAL A 181 1.93 -3.53 -1.57
CA VAL A 181 1.04 -2.35 -1.48
C VAL A 181 0.79 -1.98 -0.02
N GLY A 182 0.56 -2.95 0.87
CA GLY A 182 0.41 -2.73 2.31
C GLY A 182 1.66 -2.08 2.92
N LYS A 183 2.84 -2.62 2.62
CA LYS A 183 4.13 -2.05 3.06
C LYS A 183 4.32 -0.62 2.57
N MET A 184 3.96 -0.31 1.33
CA MET A 184 4.07 1.05 0.80
C MET A 184 3.13 2.03 1.52
N LYS A 185 1.88 1.64 1.80
CA LYS A 185 0.94 2.46 2.61
C LYS A 185 1.50 2.77 4.00
N GLN A 186 2.10 1.77 4.63
CA GLN A 186 2.73 1.92 5.94
C GLN A 186 3.91 2.89 5.89
N VAL A 187 4.78 2.78 4.88
CA VAL A 187 5.90 3.73 4.69
C VAL A 187 5.39 5.15 4.48
N GLU A 188 4.35 5.35 3.67
CA GLU A 188 3.74 6.67 3.50
C GLU A 188 3.18 7.24 4.79
N GLU A 189 2.54 6.41 5.62
CA GLU A 189 2.05 6.82 6.93
C GLU A 189 3.20 7.26 7.84
N LEU A 190 4.32 6.53 7.85
CA LEU A 190 5.51 6.95 8.59
C LEU A 190 6.10 8.26 8.07
N ILE A 191 6.15 8.47 6.75
CA ILE A 191 6.62 9.72 6.15
C ILE A 191 5.72 10.88 6.58
N HIS A 192 4.39 10.68 6.55
CA HIS A 192 3.43 11.67 7.01
C HIS A 192 3.66 11.99 8.49
N LEU A 193 3.75 10.98 9.36
CA LEU A 193 4.02 11.16 10.79
C LEU A 193 5.35 11.86 11.05
N SER A 194 6.39 11.56 10.29
CA SER A 194 7.70 12.22 10.41
C SER A 194 7.64 13.72 10.10
N LYS A 195 6.66 14.18 9.31
CA LYS A 195 6.45 15.60 8.99
C LYS A 195 5.57 16.31 10.01
N THR A 196 4.71 15.57 10.71
CA THR A 196 3.73 16.14 11.65
C THR A 196 4.15 16.07 13.11
N LEU A 197 5.06 15.15 13.46
CA LEU A 197 5.66 15.02 14.78
C LEU A 197 6.81 16.01 14.95
N GLU A 198 6.69 16.87 15.96
CA GLU A 198 7.70 17.88 16.32
C GLU A 198 8.41 17.51 17.61
N PHE A 199 9.74 17.46 17.54
CA PHE A 199 10.64 17.19 18.65
C PHE A 199 11.27 18.51 19.10
N ASP A 200 10.54 19.28 19.91
CA ASP A 200 10.98 20.62 20.36
C ASP A 200 12.03 20.53 21.48
N LYS A 201 11.65 19.96 22.63
CA LYS A 201 12.48 19.93 23.85
C LYS A 201 13.18 18.59 24.11
N LEU A 202 13.14 17.68 23.14
CA LEU A 202 13.70 16.33 23.28
C LEU A 202 14.48 15.94 22.03
N LYS A 203 15.38 14.97 22.20
CA LYS A 203 16.17 14.43 21.09
C LYS A 203 15.24 13.80 20.06
N ALA A 204 15.34 14.24 18.81
CA ALA A 204 14.60 13.65 17.71
C ALA A 204 15.01 12.18 17.50
N ILE A 205 14.02 11.35 17.21
CA ILE A 205 14.21 9.95 16.83
C ILE A 205 13.72 9.73 15.41
N PRO A 206 14.38 8.86 14.63
CA PRO A 206 13.95 8.58 13.27
C PRO A 206 12.60 7.87 13.32
N ILE A 207 11.56 8.47 12.72
CA ILE A 207 10.22 7.85 12.63
C ILE A 207 10.17 6.82 11.51
N ILE A 208 10.81 7.11 10.38
CA ILE A 208 10.86 6.24 9.20
C ILE A 208 11.85 5.11 9.46
N SER A 209 11.37 3.86 9.41
CA SER A 209 12.17 2.65 9.55
C SER A 209 11.55 1.53 8.70
N GLN A 210 12.36 0.59 8.22
CA GLN A 210 11.90 -0.55 7.42
C GLN A 210 11.05 -1.55 8.20
N THR A 211 11.25 -1.65 9.52
CA THR A 211 10.61 -2.63 10.39
C THR A 211 9.51 -2.04 11.27
N ARG A 212 9.38 -0.71 11.30
CA ARG A 212 8.43 -0.02 12.18
C ARG A 212 7.03 -0.01 11.61
N VAL A 213 6.04 -0.47 12.36
CA VAL A 213 4.61 -0.46 12.00
C VAL A 213 3.87 0.40 13.02
N LEU A 214 3.03 1.32 12.56
CA LEU A 214 2.07 1.99 13.45
C LEU A 214 0.92 1.02 13.72
N GLU A 215 0.81 0.54 14.95
CA GLU A 215 -0.23 -0.40 15.36
C GLU A 215 -1.53 0.32 15.72
N LYS A 216 -1.42 1.46 16.41
CA LYS A 216 -2.58 2.25 16.84
C LYS A 216 -2.19 3.70 17.09
N ARG A 217 -3.14 4.61 16.89
CA ARG A 217 -3.04 5.99 17.36
C ARG A 217 -4.38 6.51 17.85
N GLY A 218 -4.37 7.47 18.75
CA GLY A 218 -5.60 8.06 19.27
C GLY A 218 -5.37 9.10 20.34
N GLU A 219 -6.40 9.90 20.57
CA GLU A 219 -6.46 10.81 21.70
C GLU A 219 -6.95 10.04 22.92
N LEU A 220 -6.29 10.22 24.06
CA LEU A 220 -6.70 9.78 25.38
C LEU A 220 -6.62 10.95 26.35
N GLN A 221 -7.12 10.77 27.55
CA GLN A 221 -7.00 11.76 28.61
C GLN A 221 -5.95 11.32 29.64
N GLU A 222 -4.98 12.17 29.93
CA GLU A 222 -4.00 11.98 31.01
C GLU A 222 -4.45 12.77 32.24
N MET A 223 -4.48 12.14 33.41
CA MET A 223 -4.72 12.84 34.67
C MET A 223 -3.42 13.48 35.15
N ALA A 224 -3.42 14.80 35.28
CA ALA A 224 -2.28 15.50 35.87
C ALA A 224 -2.15 15.11 37.36
N LYS A 225 -0.96 14.62 37.78
CA LYS A 225 -0.62 14.50 39.20
C LYS A 225 -0.47 15.92 39.77
N GLY A 226 -1.51 16.41 40.44
CA GLY A 226 -1.52 17.74 41.04
C GLY A 226 -0.49 17.85 42.17
N ASN A 227 0.65 18.50 41.92
CA ASN A 227 1.70 18.74 42.93
C ASN A 227 1.45 20.00 43.79
N THR A 228 0.23 20.53 43.84
CA THR A 228 -0.09 21.75 44.60
C THR A 228 -1.27 21.54 45.53
N LEU A 229 -1.05 21.85 46.82
CA LEU A 229 -1.99 21.77 47.95
C LEU A 229 -3.34 22.51 47.77
N PHE A 230 -3.53 23.23 46.66
CA PHE A 230 -4.71 24.07 46.40
C PHE A 230 -5.57 23.67 45.19
N ASN A 231 -5.16 22.64 44.42
CA ASN A 231 -5.96 22.13 43.30
C ASN A 231 -6.33 20.66 43.52
N LEU A 232 -7.36 20.45 44.34
CA LEU A 232 -7.96 19.15 44.66
C LEU A 232 -8.86 18.60 43.52
N GLY A 233 -8.51 18.89 42.27
CA GLY A 233 -9.28 18.49 41.09
C GLY A 233 -8.50 17.50 40.23
N HIS A 234 -9.12 16.36 39.92
CA HIS A 234 -8.65 15.41 38.89
C HIS A 234 -8.77 16.07 37.51
N LYS A 235 -7.79 16.88 37.13
CA LYS A 235 -7.79 17.53 35.82
C LYS A 235 -7.23 16.57 34.78
N PHE A 236 -8.12 16.09 33.93
CA PHE A 236 -7.78 15.36 32.72
C PHE A 236 -7.38 16.33 31.62
N THR A 237 -6.24 16.07 31.00
CA THR A 237 -5.73 16.82 29.84
C THR A 237 -5.60 15.89 28.64
N PRO A 238 -6.01 16.33 27.44
CA PRO A 238 -5.91 15.50 26.25
C PRO A 238 -4.43 15.27 25.88
N VAL A 239 -4.11 14.02 25.60
CA VAL A 239 -2.82 13.58 25.06
C VAL A 239 -3.08 12.64 23.89
N TYR A 240 -2.14 12.60 22.95
CA TYR A 240 -2.25 11.78 21.76
C TYR A 240 -1.14 10.74 21.77
N LEU A 241 -1.49 9.47 21.64
CA LEU A 241 -0.51 8.38 21.59
C LEU A 241 -0.36 7.87 20.18
N PHE A 242 0.89 7.56 19.84
CA PHE A 242 1.27 6.79 18.66
C PHE A 242 1.96 5.52 19.14
N LEU A 243 1.28 4.40 19.00
CA LEU A 243 1.79 3.08 19.36
C LEU A 243 2.34 2.42 18.09
N PHE A 244 3.64 2.21 18.08
CA PHE A 244 4.35 1.39 17.11
C PHE A 244 4.72 0.05 17.73
N ASN A 245 5.05 -0.92 16.87
CA ASN A 245 5.52 -2.24 17.30
C ASN A 245 6.83 -2.20 18.13
N ASP A 246 7.67 -1.18 17.97
CA ASP A 246 8.94 -1.00 18.67
C ASP A 246 9.01 0.25 19.56
N LEU A 247 8.02 1.13 19.49
CA LEU A 247 8.09 2.47 20.08
C LEU A 247 6.71 2.97 20.54
N LEU A 248 6.67 3.65 21.67
CA LEU A 248 5.52 4.47 22.09
C LEU A 248 5.92 5.94 22.08
N ILE A 249 5.12 6.79 21.41
CA ILE A 249 5.26 8.24 21.46
C ILE A 249 4.01 8.84 22.11
N ILE A 250 4.22 9.74 23.06
CA ILE A 250 3.18 10.55 23.70
C ILE A 250 3.37 11.99 23.22
N ALA A 251 2.31 12.60 22.70
CA ALA A 251 2.34 13.94 22.14
C ALA A 251 1.13 14.76 22.57
N THR A 252 1.21 16.08 22.34
CA THR A 252 0.05 16.98 22.39
C THR A 252 -0.30 17.40 20.98
N LYS A 253 -1.59 17.36 20.66
CA LYS A 253 -2.08 17.85 19.37
C LYS A 253 -2.12 19.38 19.38
N LYS A 254 -1.56 20.00 18.33
CA LYS A 254 -1.55 21.45 18.09
C LYS A 254 -2.21 21.73 16.74
N GLY A 255 -3.43 22.23 16.75
CA GLY A 255 -4.20 22.43 15.50
C GLY A 255 -4.68 21.10 14.90
N SER A 256 -4.87 21.07 13.58
CA SER A 256 -5.44 19.91 12.88
C SER A 256 -4.47 18.74 12.73
N GLU A 257 -3.21 19.01 12.38
CA GLU A 257 -2.27 17.99 11.91
C GLU A 257 -0.90 17.97 12.60
N ARG A 258 -0.61 18.89 13.53
CA ARG A 258 0.71 18.98 14.17
C ARG A 258 0.68 18.36 15.57
N PHE A 259 1.73 17.63 15.92
CA PHE A 259 1.85 16.92 17.20
C PHE A 259 3.19 17.23 17.84
N VAL A 260 3.18 17.89 18.99
CA VAL A 260 4.40 18.19 19.74
C VAL A 260 4.66 17.03 20.69
N VAL A 261 5.78 16.34 20.49
CA VAL A 261 6.16 15.18 21.31
C VAL A 261 6.46 15.64 22.73
N LEU A 262 5.89 14.92 23.70
CA LEU A 262 6.09 15.15 25.13
C LEU A 262 7.06 14.12 25.72
N ASP A 263 6.92 12.86 25.29
CA ASP A 263 7.69 11.74 25.83
C ASP A 263 7.70 10.57 24.84
N HIS A 264 8.67 9.68 24.98
CA HIS A 264 8.69 8.42 24.24
C HIS A 264 9.49 7.35 24.98
N ALA A 265 9.21 6.08 24.68
CA ALA A 265 9.91 4.92 25.22
C ALA A 265 9.90 3.76 24.21
N HIS A 266 10.93 2.91 24.25
CA HIS A 266 10.92 1.67 23.48
C HIS A 266 9.77 0.76 23.97
N ARG A 267 9.12 0.05 23.06
CA ARG A 267 7.89 -0.73 23.35
C ARG A 267 8.06 -1.75 24.48
N THR A 268 9.25 -2.33 24.63
CA THR A 268 9.58 -3.30 25.70
C THR A 268 9.66 -2.67 27.09
N LEU A 269 9.78 -1.35 27.18
CA LEU A 269 9.88 -0.58 28.42
C LEU A 269 8.55 0.07 28.80
N VAL A 270 7.45 -0.34 28.15
CA VAL A 270 6.10 0.15 28.41
C VAL A 270 5.30 -0.95 29.10
N GLN A 271 4.74 -0.64 30.26
CA GLN A 271 3.81 -1.49 31.01
C GLN A 271 2.45 -0.81 31.15
N VAL A 272 1.40 -1.62 31.14
CA VAL A 272 0.03 -1.17 31.37
C VAL A 272 -0.59 -2.02 32.47
N GLN A 273 -1.19 -1.37 33.45
CA GLN A 273 -1.91 -2.02 34.55
C GLN A 273 -3.33 -1.43 34.64
N PRO A 274 -4.35 -2.27 34.87
CA PRO A 274 -5.67 -1.75 35.21
C PRO A 274 -5.62 -1.01 36.54
N ILE A 275 -6.59 -0.14 36.78
CA ILE A 275 -6.76 0.47 38.11
C ILE A 275 -7.24 -0.60 39.08
N GLY A 276 -6.61 -0.67 40.25
CA GLY A 276 -6.94 -1.66 41.28
C GLY A 276 -8.38 -1.53 41.77
N ASP A 277 -8.96 -2.65 42.19
CA ASP A 277 -10.39 -2.80 42.52
C ASP A 277 -10.89 -1.78 43.56
N ASP A 278 -10.03 -1.35 44.49
CA ASP A 278 -10.37 -0.37 45.52
C ASP A 278 -10.68 1.04 44.96
N GLN A 279 -10.08 1.42 43.83
CA GLN A 279 -10.27 2.72 43.17
C GLN A 279 -11.24 2.65 41.99
N ALA A 280 -11.54 1.44 41.49
CA ALA A 280 -12.46 1.19 40.38
C ALA A 280 -13.94 1.52 40.72
N SER A 281 -14.27 1.60 42.01
CA SER A 281 -15.61 1.97 42.51
C SER A 281 -15.96 3.46 42.30
N ASN A 282 -14.98 4.32 41.99
CA ASN A 282 -15.20 5.72 41.70
C ASN A 282 -15.45 5.93 40.19
N PRO A 283 -16.62 6.45 39.77
CA PRO A 283 -16.96 6.67 38.35
C PRO A 283 -15.93 7.51 37.58
N SER A 284 -15.16 8.34 38.28
CA SER A 284 -14.10 9.14 37.69
C SER A 284 -13.00 8.29 37.04
N TYR A 285 -12.78 7.06 37.53
CA TYR A 285 -11.76 6.12 37.08
C TYR A 285 -12.28 5.05 36.11
N GLU A 286 -13.53 5.17 35.65
CA GLU A 286 -14.05 4.29 34.61
C GLU A 286 -13.19 4.41 33.32
N HIS A 287 -12.85 3.26 32.73
CA HIS A 287 -11.94 3.15 31.58
C HIS A 287 -10.54 3.74 31.79
N CYS A 288 -10.10 3.89 33.04
CA CYS A 288 -8.73 4.29 33.34
C CYS A 288 -7.76 3.10 33.39
N PHE A 289 -6.51 3.37 33.06
CA PHE A 289 -5.40 2.44 33.22
C PHE A 289 -4.11 3.22 33.57
N CYS A 290 -3.21 2.56 34.29
CA CYS A 290 -1.90 3.08 34.60
C CYS A 290 -0.92 2.69 33.49
N LEU A 291 -0.31 3.70 32.86
CA LEU A 291 0.75 3.55 31.87
C LEU A 291 2.10 3.87 32.52
N THR A 292 2.96 2.86 32.59
CA THR A 292 4.32 3.01 33.14
C THR A 292 5.35 2.90 32.03
N LEU A 293 6.14 3.96 31.88
CA LEU A 293 7.38 3.93 31.11
C LEU A 293 8.49 3.57 32.10
N LEU A 294 9.03 2.35 32.02
CA LEU A 294 10.12 1.89 32.89
C LEU A 294 11.37 2.76 32.70
N GLU A 295 11.61 3.15 31.45
CA GLU A 295 12.63 4.10 31.07
C GLU A 295 12.14 4.91 29.88
N ASN A 296 12.03 6.22 30.07
CA ASN A 296 11.65 7.16 29.03
C ASN A 296 12.88 7.74 28.30
N HIS A 297 12.66 8.69 27.39
CA HIS A 297 13.74 9.35 26.64
C HIS A 297 14.84 10.02 27.49
N GLN A 298 14.62 10.23 28.79
CA GLN A 298 15.58 10.81 29.75
C GLN A 298 16.24 9.76 30.66
N GLY A 299 15.98 8.48 30.45
CA GLY A 299 16.45 7.43 31.36
C GLY A 299 15.64 7.35 32.67
N ARG A 300 14.44 7.93 32.72
CA ARG A 300 13.62 8.02 33.94
C ARG A 300 12.39 7.15 33.86
N MET A 301 12.04 6.53 34.99
CA MET A 301 10.74 5.88 35.15
C MET A 301 9.65 6.95 35.26
N MET A 302 8.56 6.78 34.51
CA MET A 302 7.41 7.67 34.50
C MET A 302 6.13 6.87 34.60
N GLU A 303 5.20 7.31 35.45
CA GLU A 303 3.90 6.68 35.62
C GLU A 303 2.80 7.70 35.33
N ARG A 304 1.89 7.34 34.42
CA ARG A 304 0.84 8.21 33.90
C ARG A 304 -0.51 7.52 34.03
N LEU A 305 -1.48 8.20 34.62
CA LEU A 305 -2.86 7.71 34.65
C LEU A 305 -3.57 8.15 33.38
N MET A 306 -4.03 7.19 32.61
CA MET A 306 -4.67 7.40 31.31
C MET A 306 -6.13 6.98 31.37
N LYS A 307 -6.99 7.65 30.60
CA LYS A 307 -8.40 7.32 30.42
C LYS A 307 -8.73 7.26 28.94
N ALA A 308 -9.36 6.16 28.52
CA ALA A 308 -9.76 5.89 27.15
C ALA A 308 -11.11 6.53 26.78
#